data_AF-M3HSP4-F1
#
_entry.id   AF-M3HSP4-F1
#
_cell.length_a   1.000
_cell.length_b   1.000
_cell.length_c   1.000
_cell.angle_alpha   90.00
_cell.angle_beta   90.00
_cell.angle_gamma   90.00
#
_symmetry.space_group_name_H-M   'P 1'
#
loop_
_entity.id
_entity.type
_entity.pdbx_description
1 polymer ?
#
loop_
_entity_poly.entity_id
_entity_poly.type
_entity_poly.pdbx_seq_one_letter_code
_entity_poly.pdbx_strand_id
1 'polypeptide(L)'
;MAGIKKKSSLRDKSFKKSQLAKVSEFKQELAESQEPQQEEYHENPFLKLAKSTKREKQQVKSENFTNKILQGERTISKSSLRRRKRKERENLKPKLNDLLSNLPDDTSKQEGTGTETRLFIKKVKKSENKPNPTKASGIKQIFKQESALFKTALQNRDDKFSSLREMIQQNMKK
;
A
#
# COMPACT_ATOMS: atom_id res chain seq x y z
N MET A 1 -17.83 -11.67 -33.65
CA MET A 1 -17.25 -11.48 -32.30
C MET A 1 -15.94 -12.27 -32.20
N ALA A 2 -14.81 -11.66 -32.54
CA ALA A 2 -13.51 -12.32 -32.46
C ALA A 2 -13.03 -12.35 -31.00
N GLY A 3 -12.98 -13.56 -30.40
CA GLY A 3 -12.53 -13.75 -29.02
C GLY A 3 -11.04 -13.41 -28.85
N ILE A 4 -10.73 -12.65 -27.80
CA ILE A 4 -9.35 -12.27 -27.46
C ILE A 4 -8.59 -13.51 -27.00
N LYS A 5 -7.64 -13.99 -27.81
CA LYS A 5 -6.74 -15.10 -27.45
C LYS A 5 -5.84 -14.68 -26.28
N LYS A 6 -6.05 -15.24 -25.09
CA LYS A 6 -5.21 -14.99 -23.91
C LYS A 6 -3.82 -15.56 -24.16
N LYS A 7 -2.81 -14.69 -24.11
CA LYS A 7 -1.39 -15.05 -24.26
C LYS A 7 -1.00 -15.95 -23.08
N SER A 8 -0.61 -17.19 -23.36
CA SER A 8 -0.14 -18.15 -22.36
C SER A 8 1.10 -17.60 -21.64
N SER A 9 1.00 -17.42 -20.32
CA SER A 9 2.15 -16.98 -19.52
C SER A 9 3.11 -18.16 -19.26
N LEU A 10 4.39 -17.86 -18.99
CA LEU A 10 5.37 -18.88 -18.58
C LEU A 10 4.87 -19.71 -17.38
N ARG A 11 4.08 -19.08 -16.49
CA ARG A 11 3.45 -19.72 -15.33
C ARG A 11 2.37 -20.74 -15.71
N ASP A 12 1.61 -20.46 -16.78
CA ASP A 12 0.62 -21.40 -17.32
C ASP A 12 1.29 -22.58 -18.03
N LYS A 13 2.43 -22.35 -18.71
CA LYS A 13 3.21 -23.41 -19.36
C LYS A 13 3.86 -24.34 -18.35
N SER A 14 4.43 -23.80 -17.26
CA SER A 14 5.03 -24.62 -16.20
C SER A 14 4.00 -25.46 -15.46
N PHE A 15 2.80 -24.92 -15.23
CA PHE A 15 1.72 -25.66 -14.56
C PHE A 15 1.27 -26.87 -15.40
N LYS A 16 1.05 -26.68 -16.71
CA LYS A 16 0.67 -27.77 -17.62
C LYS A 16 1.74 -28.86 -17.73
N LYS A 17 3.02 -28.48 -17.81
CA LYS A 17 4.13 -29.44 -17.85
C LYS A 17 4.21 -30.28 -16.56
N SER A 18 3.96 -29.65 -15.40
CA SER A 18 3.98 -30.35 -14.10
C SER A 18 2.82 -31.34 -13.91
N GLN A 19 1.66 -31.10 -14.52
CA GLN A 19 0.53 -32.04 -14.43
C GLN A 19 0.69 -33.22 -15.40
N LEU A 20 1.23 -32.98 -16.60
CA LEU A 20 1.50 -34.05 -17.56
C LEU A 20 2.55 -35.04 -17.04
N ALA A 21 3.61 -34.55 -16.38
CA ALA A 21 4.64 -35.41 -15.78
C ALA A 21 4.09 -36.33 -14.68
N LYS A 22 3.20 -35.82 -13.83
CA LYS A 22 2.55 -36.61 -12.77
C LYS A 22 1.61 -37.68 -13.32
N VAL A 23 0.95 -37.40 -14.45
CA VAL A 23 0.06 -38.37 -15.10
C VAL A 23 0.85 -39.48 -15.79
N SER A 24 2.04 -39.18 -16.34
CA SER A 24 2.93 -40.23 -16.87
C SER A 24 3.53 -41.10 -15.77
N GLU A 25 3.98 -40.50 -14.66
CA GLU A 25 4.50 -41.23 -13.49
C GLU A 25 3.42 -42.18 -12.92
N PHE A 26 2.18 -41.70 -12.76
CA PHE A 26 1.07 -42.52 -12.29
C PHE A 26 0.72 -43.69 -13.23
N LYS A 27 0.82 -43.50 -14.55
CA LYS A 27 0.60 -44.59 -15.51
C LYS A 27 1.71 -45.64 -15.47
N GLN A 28 2.92 -45.23 -15.11
CA GLN A 28 4.08 -46.11 -15.00
C GLN A 28 4.00 -46.96 -13.72
N GLU A 29 3.66 -46.34 -12.59
CA GLU A 29 3.41 -47.05 -11.31
C GLU A 29 2.27 -48.08 -11.43
N LEU A 30 1.20 -47.75 -12.16
CA LEU A 30 0.09 -48.69 -12.40
C LEU A 30 0.50 -49.90 -13.27
N ALA A 31 1.49 -49.74 -14.15
CA ALA A 31 2.00 -50.81 -15.00
C ALA A 31 2.99 -51.74 -14.28
N GLU A 32 3.70 -51.24 -13.26
CA GLU A 32 4.72 -51.98 -12.49
C GLU A 32 4.14 -52.75 -11.29
N SER A 33 2.86 -52.54 -10.93
CA SER A 33 2.20 -53.11 -9.73
C SER A 33 1.64 -54.54 -9.90
N GLN A 34 2.09 -55.34 -10.89
CA GLN A 34 1.54 -56.69 -11.15
C GLN A 34 2.24 -57.85 -10.42
N GLU A 35 3.20 -57.61 -9.52
CA GLU A 35 3.85 -58.68 -8.75
C GLU A 35 3.40 -58.68 -7.28
N PRO A 36 3.01 -59.84 -6.70
CA PRO A 36 2.44 -59.90 -5.37
C PRO A 36 3.53 -59.91 -4.29
N GLN A 37 3.80 -58.76 -3.69
CA GLN A 37 4.63 -58.64 -2.48
C GLN A 37 3.75 -58.14 -1.32
N GLN A 38 3.94 -58.80 -0.17
CA GLN A 38 3.32 -58.63 1.15
C GLN A 38 2.66 -57.25 1.39
N GLU A 39 1.38 -57.26 1.78
CA GLU A 39 0.57 -56.06 2.00
C GLU A 39 1.11 -55.18 3.14
N GLU A 40 1.99 -54.25 2.78
CA GLU A 40 2.26 -53.04 3.54
C GLU A 40 1.00 -52.18 3.52
N TYR A 41 0.46 -51.80 4.68
CA TYR A 41 -0.79 -51.05 4.78
C TYR A 41 -0.65 -49.69 4.08
N HIS A 42 -1.06 -49.62 2.83
CA HIS A 42 -1.11 -48.39 2.04
C HIS A 42 -2.45 -47.70 2.28
N GLU A 43 -2.42 -46.66 3.12
CA GLU A 43 -3.59 -45.80 3.31
C GLU A 43 -4.03 -45.21 1.96
N ASN A 44 -5.26 -45.54 1.56
CA ASN A 44 -5.85 -45.04 0.32
C ASN A 44 -5.83 -43.49 0.31
N PRO A 45 -5.09 -42.86 -0.63
CA PRO A 45 -4.89 -41.41 -0.64
C PRO A 45 -6.19 -40.62 -0.89
N PHE A 46 -7.24 -41.29 -1.39
CA PHE A 46 -8.54 -40.69 -1.66
C PHE A 46 -9.50 -40.74 -0.47
N LEU A 47 -9.22 -41.55 0.56
CA LEU A 47 -10.07 -41.78 1.73
C LEU A 47 -9.53 -41.12 3.01
N LYS A 48 -8.83 -39.99 2.88
CA LYS A 48 -8.34 -39.26 4.05
C LYS A 48 -9.47 -38.52 4.77
N LEU A 49 -9.78 -38.95 6.00
CA LEU A 49 -10.67 -38.23 6.90
C LEU A 49 -10.13 -36.81 7.14
N ALA A 50 -11.04 -35.83 7.18
CA ALA A 50 -10.66 -34.46 7.45
C ALA A 50 -10.13 -34.35 8.89
N LYS A 51 -8.82 -34.10 9.04
CA LYS A 51 -8.12 -33.99 10.33
C LYS A 51 -8.65 -32.90 11.27
N SER A 52 -9.42 -31.94 10.75
CA SER A 52 -10.02 -30.86 11.52
C SER A 52 -11.38 -30.48 10.98
N THR A 53 -12.28 -30.17 11.91
CA THR A 53 -13.65 -29.77 11.58
C THR A 53 -13.68 -28.34 11.03
N LYS A 54 -14.77 -27.99 10.33
CA LYS A 54 -14.97 -26.60 9.85
C LYS A 54 -15.00 -25.60 11.01
N ARG A 55 -15.60 -26.00 12.15
CA ARG A 55 -15.69 -25.20 13.39
C ARG A 55 -14.31 -24.91 13.96
N GLU A 56 -13.47 -25.93 14.07
CA GLU A 56 -12.10 -25.82 14.54
C GLU A 56 -11.25 -24.92 13.63
N LYS A 57 -11.33 -25.10 12.30
CA LYS A 57 -10.65 -24.21 11.34
C LYS A 57 -11.09 -22.75 11.46
N GLN A 58 -12.34 -22.51 11.85
CA GLN A 58 -12.86 -21.15 12.07
C GLN A 58 -12.33 -20.57 13.38
N GLN A 59 -12.27 -21.36 14.45
CA GLN A 59 -11.68 -20.96 15.73
C GLN A 59 -10.20 -20.61 15.58
N VAL A 60 -9.40 -21.49 14.94
CA VAL A 60 -7.97 -21.25 14.67
C VAL A 60 -7.75 -19.96 13.85
N LYS A 61 -8.63 -19.65 12.89
CA LYS A 61 -8.55 -18.39 12.14
C LYS A 61 -8.83 -17.17 13.02
N SER A 62 -9.82 -17.27 13.90
CA SER A 62 -10.16 -16.21 14.85
C SER A 62 -9.01 -15.97 15.83
N GLU A 63 -8.45 -17.03 16.40
CA GLU A 63 -7.33 -16.98 17.35
C GLU A 63 -6.07 -16.41 16.70
N ASN A 64 -5.73 -16.85 15.48
CA ASN A 64 -4.61 -16.28 14.73
C ASN A 64 -4.79 -14.77 14.48
N PHE A 65 -6.03 -14.33 14.24
CA PHE A 65 -6.35 -12.92 14.05
C PHE A 65 -6.23 -12.11 15.36
N THR A 66 -6.79 -12.60 16.46
CA THR A 66 -6.70 -11.94 17.77
C THR A 66 -5.25 -11.86 18.25
N ASN A 67 -4.49 -12.94 18.10
CA ASN A 67 -3.07 -12.99 18.47
C ASN A 67 -2.24 -11.99 17.66
N LYS A 68 -2.51 -11.87 16.36
CA LYS A 68 -1.85 -10.89 15.49
C LYS A 68 -2.18 -9.44 15.87
N ILE A 69 -3.39 -9.17 16.35
CA ILE A 69 -3.78 -7.85 16.89
C ILE A 69 -3.06 -7.58 18.23
N LEU A 70 -3.07 -8.54 19.15
CA LEU A 70 -2.44 -8.42 20.47
C LEU A 70 -0.92 -8.24 20.37
N GLN A 71 -0.28 -8.93 19.43
CA GLN A 71 1.16 -8.79 19.15
C GLN A 71 1.52 -7.45 18.48
N GLY A 72 0.54 -6.58 18.20
CA GLY A 72 0.81 -5.24 17.67
C GLY A 72 1.29 -5.22 16.22
N GLU A 73 1.25 -6.35 15.50
CA GLU A 73 1.61 -6.42 14.09
C GLU A 73 0.55 -5.73 13.21
N ARG A 74 0.66 -4.41 13.06
CA ARG A 74 -0.20 -3.60 12.18
C ARG A 74 0.18 -3.71 10.69
N THR A 75 0.93 -4.73 10.31
CA THR A 75 1.44 -4.91 8.94
C THR A 75 0.33 -5.39 8.02
N ILE A 76 -0.42 -4.43 7.48
CA ILE A 76 -1.44 -4.68 6.47
C ILE A 76 -0.74 -5.19 5.20
N SER A 77 -1.18 -6.34 4.69
CA SER A 77 -0.63 -6.88 3.45
C SER A 77 -0.82 -5.90 2.27
N LYS A 78 0.14 -5.87 1.35
CA LYS A 78 0.06 -5.02 0.14
C LYS A 78 -1.26 -5.21 -0.62
N SER A 79 -1.78 -6.44 -0.67
CA SER A 79 -3.07 -6.78 -1.30
C SER A 79 -4.24 -6.12 -0.56
N SER A 80 -4.27 -6.17 0.77
CA SER A 80 -5.31 -5.52 1.58
C SER A 80 -5.31 -4.00 1.38
N LEU A 81 -4.12 -3.37 1.39
CA LEU A 81 -3.99 -1.93 1.12
C LEU A 81 -4.48 -1.56 -0.29
N ARG A 82 -4.15 -2.37 -1.31
CA ARG A 82 -4.63 -2.15 -2.69
C ARG A 82 -6.15 -2.28 -2.79
N ARG A 83 -6.75 -3.26 -2.10
CA ARG A 83 -8.21 -3.45 -2.06
C ARG A 83 -8.91 -2.27 -1.39
N ARG A 84 -8.39 -1.81 -0.24
CA ARG A 84 -8.91 -0.62 0.46
C ARG A 84 -8.88 0.61 -0.43
N LYS A 85 -7.73 0.94 -1.03
CA LYS A 85 -7.59 2.06 -1.98
C LYS A 85 -8.49 1.92 -3.21
N ARG A 86 -8.72 0.71 -3.70
CA ARG A 86 -9.67 0.49 -4.81
C ARG A 86 -11.10 0.80 -4.34
N LYS A 87 -11.55 0.27 -3.19
CA LYS A 87 -12.88 0.56 -2.63
C LYS A 87 -13.08 2.05 -2.36
N GLU A 88 -12.12 2.72 -1.72
CA GLU A 88 -12.18 4.16 -1.48
C GLU A 88 -12.30 4.94 -2.80
N ARG A 89 -11.54 4.57 -3.83
CA ARG A 89 -11.69 5.18 -5.16
C ARG A 89 -13.04 4.91 -5.79
N GLU A 90 -13.57 3.69 -5.70
CA GLU A 90 -14.92 3.38 -6.21
C GLU A 90 -16.00 4.16 -5.44
N ASN A 91 -15.82 4.43 -4.15
CA ASN A 91 -16.75 5.23 -3.36
C ASN A 91 -16.66 6.72 -3.68
N LEU A 92 -15.48 7.23 -4.00
CA LEU A 92 -15.26 8.63 -4.39
C LEU A 92 -15.58 8.91 -5.86
N LYS A 93 -15.82 7.89 -6.69
CA LYS A 93 -16.34 8.10 -8.04
C LYS A 93 -17.75 8.70 -7.91
N PRO A 94 -18.11 9.68 -8.76
CA PRO A 94 -19.45 10.24 -8.76
C PRO A 94 -20.46 9.13 -9.05
N LYS A 95 -21.21 8.73 -8.01
CA LYS A 95 -22.32 7.80 -8.11
C LYS A 95 -23.60 8.63 -8.04
N LEU A 96 -24.25 8.82 -9.18
CA LEU A 96 -25.53 9.56 -9.22
C LEU A 96 -26.60 8.91 -8.33
N ASN A 97 -26.52 7.59 -8.12
CA ASN A 97 -27.41 6.86 -7.21
C ASN A 97 -27.22 7.25 -5.74
N ASP A 98 -26.01 7.68 -5.34
CA ASP A 98 -25.70 8.10 -3.97
C ASP A 98 -26.29 9.48 -3.65
N LEU A 99 -26.48 10.32 -4.69
CA LEU A 99 -27.14 11.62 -4.57
C LEU A 99 -28.64 11.49 -4.33
N LEU A 100 -29.27 10.40 -4.80
CA LEU A 100 -30.69 10.13 -4.58
C LEU A 100 -30.96 9.42 -3.24
N SER A 101 -29.98 8.68 -2.71
CA SER A 101 -30.11 7.96 -1.44
C SER A 101 -29.65 8.74 -0.21
N ASN A 102 -28.74 9.71 -0.39
CA ASN A 102 -28.25 10.59 0.68
C ASN A 102 -28.78 12.03 0.56
N LEU A 103 -29.75 12.28 -0.32
CA LEU A 103 -30.44 13.57 -0.28
C LEU A 103 -31.15 13.61 1.08
N PRO A 104 -30.82 14.55 1.97
CA PRO A 104 -31.65 14.76 3.15
C PRO A 104 -33.07 15.03 2.64
N ASP A 105 -34.06 14.33 3.17
CA ASP A 105 -35.45 14.62 2.85
C ASP A 105 -35.70 16.11 3.14
N ASP A 106 -35.98 16.90 2.10
CA ASP A 106 -36.19 18.36 2.14
C ASP A 106 -37.49 18.74 2.89
N THR A 107 -37.66 18.26 4.11
CA THR A 107 -38.79 18.57 5.00
C THR A 107 -38.41 19.42 6.21
N SER A 108 -37.15 19.86 6.31
CA SER A 108 -36.76 20.89 7.29
C SER A 108 -36.35 22.19 6.59
N LYS A 109 -37.36 23.03 6.37
CA LYS A 109 -37.19 24.46 6.13
C LYS A 109 -36.21 25.05 7.14
N GLN A 110 -35.07 25.56 6.67
CA GLN A 110 -34.40 26.68 7.33
C GLN A 110 -34.13 27.76 6.31
N GLU A 111 -34.90 28.83 6.42
CA GLU A 111 -34.57 30.10 5.83
C GLU A 111 -33.26 30.60 6.44
N GLY A 112 -32.28 30.77 5.57
CA GLY A 112 -30.97 31.30 5.91
C GLY A 112 -30.41 31.99 4.70
N THR A 113 -30.83 33.24 4.51
CA THR A 113 -30.20 34.21 3.60
C THR A 113 -28.72 34.32 3.95
N GLY A 114 -27.85 33.84 3.07
CA GLY A 114 -26.40 33.81 3.31
C GLY A 114 -25.63 33.46 2.04
N THR A 115 -25.73 34.33 1.04
CA THR A 115 -24.83 34.38 -0.11
C THR A 115 -23.36 34.42 0.34
N GLU A 116 -22.52 33.63 -0.36
CA GLU A 116 -21.12 33.99 -0.67
C GLU A 116 -20.06 33.92 0.46
N THR A 117 -19.83 32.76 1.08
CA THR A 117 -18.45 32.36 1.46
C THR A 117 -18.27 30.84 1.42
N ARG A 118 -18.46 30.21 0.26
CA ARG A 118 -17.72 28.97 -0.02
C ARG A 118 -16.25 29.39 -0.16
N LEU A 119 -15.52 29.42 0.96
CA LEU A 119 -14.08 29.56 0.99
C LEU A 119 -13.49 28.34 0.25
N PHE A 120 -13.43 28.44 -1.07
CA PHE A 120 -12.69 27.52 -1.91
C PHE A 120 -11.25 27.59 -1.44
N ILE A 121 -10.82 26.56 -0.71
CA ILE A 121 -9.40 26.37 -0.40
C ILE A 121 -8.69 26.34 -1.76
N LYS A 122 -7.96 27.41 -2.09
CA LYS A 122 -7.14 27.47 -3.29
C LYS A 122 -6.25 26.24 -3.26
N LYS A 123 -6.43 25.34 -4.22
CA LYS A 123 -5.63 24.12 -4.34
C LYS A 123 -4.16 24.56 -4.44
N VAL A 124 -3.40 24.35 -3.37
CA VAL A 124 -1.96 24.64 -3.37
C VAL A 124 -1.33 23.74 -4.41
N LYS A 125 -0.92 24.33 -5.55
CA LYS A 125 -0.19 23.60 -6.58
C LYS A 125 1.08 23.07 -5.94
N LYS A 126 1.28 21.75 -5.99
CA LYS A 126 2.55 21.15 -5.57
C LYS A 126 3.62 21.75 -6.49
N SER A 127 4.59 22.45 -5.93
CA SER A 127 5.69 23.01 -6.71
C SER A 127 6.45 21.86 -7.38
N GLU A 128 6.34 21.74 -8.70
CA GLU A 128 6.82 20.58 -9.47
C GLU A 128 8.35 20.42 -9.41
N ASN A 129 9.07 21.49 -9.04
CA ASN A 129 10.53 21.54 -9.03
C ASN A 129 11.19 21.53 -7.64
N LYS A 130 10.45 21.24 -6.55
CA LYS A 130 11.09 21.07 -5.24
C LYS A 130 11.63 19.65 -5.08
N PRO A 131 12.85 19.47 -4.54
CA PRO A 131 13.38 18.15 -4.24
C PRO A 131 12.47 17.40 -3.26
N ASN A 132 12.22 16.12 -3.53
CA ASN A 132 11.31 15.32 -2.71
C ASN A 132 12.05 14.77 -1.47
N PRO A 133 11.65 15.12 -0.23
CA PRO A 133 12.33 14.70 0.99
C PRO A 133 12.21 13.19 1.28
N THR A 134 11.29 12.49 0.62
CA THR A 134 11.13 11.03 0.81
C THR A 134 12.05 10.21 -0.09
N LYS A 135 12.71 10.83 -1.08
CA LYS A 135 13.61 10.14 -2.02
C LYS A 135 15.05 10.44 -1.64
N ALA A 136 15.92 9.43 -1.67
CA ALA A 136 17.35 9.59 -1.37
C ALA A 136 18.04 10.68 -2.21
N SER A 137 17.70 10.78 -3.50
CA SER A 137 18.19 11.85 -4.38
C SER A 137 17.70 13.24 -3.95
N GLY A 138 16.45 13.36 -3.50
CA GLY A 138 15.92 14.63 -3.02
C GLY A 138 16.54 15.05 -1.68
N ILE A 139 16.78 14.10 -0.76
CA ILE A 139 17.49 14.36 0.50
C ILE A 139 18.90 14.92 0.22
N LYS A 140 19.65 14.32 -0.71
CA LYS A 140 20.97 14.84 -1.11
C LYS A 140 20.90 16.27 -1.66
N GLN A 141 19.89 16.57 -2.47
CA GLN A 141 19.69 17.91 -3.03
C GLN A 141 19.35 18.94 -1.94
N ILE A 142 18.47 18.57 -1.00
CA ILE A 142 18.09 19.40 0.15
C ILE A 142 19.33 19.69 1.00
N PHE A 143 20.10 18.67 1.34
CA PHE A 143 21.32 18.83 2.14
C PHE A 143 22.36 19.76 1.46
N LYS A 144 22.48 19.69 0.12
CA LYS A 144 23.33 20.60 -0.65
C LYS A 144 22.83 22.06 -0.55
N GLN A 145 21.51 22.27 -0.59
CA GLN A 145 20.92 23.60 -0.42
C GLN A 145 21.11 24.12 1.00
N GLU A 146 20.84 23.30 2.01
CA GLU A 146 20.99 23.64 3.42
C GLU A 146 22.44 23.97 3.78
N SER A 147 23.40 23.19 3.29
CA SER A 147 24.82 23.46 3.52
C SER A 147 25.29 24.78 2.89
N ALA A 148 24.73 25.16 1.73
CA ALA A 148 25.00 26.47 1.14
C ALA A 148 24.40 27.61 1.98
N LEU A 149 23.14 27.47 2.41
CA LEU A 149 22.48 28.43 3.28
C LEU A 149 23.20 28.57 4.64
N PHE A 150 23.68 27.46 5.18
CA PHE A 150 24.44 27.44 6.43
C PHE A 150 25.76 28.18 6.30
N LYS A 151 26.48 28.01 5.19
CA LYS A 151 27.72 28.76 4.91
C LYS A 151 27.45 30.26 4.79
N THR A 152 26.37 30.65 4.10
CA THR A 152 25.99 32.08 4.04
C THR A 152 25.57 32.62 5.40
N ALA A 153 24.86 31.83 6.21
CA ALA A 153 24.49 32.23 7.57
C ALA A 153 25.71 32.35 8.50
N LEU A 154 26.74 31.52 8.31
CA LEU A 154 28.02 31.61 9.01
C LEU A 154 28.81 32.87 8.61
N GLN A 155 28.82 33.22 7.32
CA GLN A 155 29.47 34.44 6.82
C GLN A 155 28.72 35.70 7.26
N ASN A 156 27.39 35.63 7.28
CA ASN A 156 26.51 36.68 7.78
C ASN A 156 26.22 36.53 9.29
N ARG A 157 27.03 35.75 10.04
CA ARG A 157 26.95 35.84 11.49
C ARG A 157 27.37 37.25 11.82
N ASP A 158 26.37 38.07 12.19
CA ASP A 158 26.63 39.35 12.80
C ASP A 158 27.61 39.11 13.94
N ASP A 159 28.82 39.64 13.76
CA ASP A 159 29.70 39.88 14.88
C ASP A 159 28.83 40.67 15.86
N LYS A 160 28.58 40.13 17.06
CA LYS A 160 27.62 40.70 18.03
C LYS A 160 27.93 42.16 18.44
N PHE A 161 29.03 42.70 17.91
CA PHE A 161 29.58 44.04 18.12
C PHE A 161 29.88 44.77 16.81
N SER A 162 29.38 44.33 15.63
CA SER A 162 29.64 44.98 14.34
C SER A 162 29.21 46.45 14.36
N SER A 163 28.00 46.71 14.83
CA SER A 163 27.46 48.06 15.07
C SER A 163 28.31 48.87 16.08
N LEU A 164 28.78 48.24 17.16
CA LEU A 164 29.61 48.91 18.16
C LEU A 164 30.99 49.28 17.59
N ARG A 165 31.59 48.40 16.77
CA ARG A 165 32.86 48.66 16.08
C ARG A 165 32.71 49.80 15.07
N GLU A 166 31.64 49.82 14.28
CA GLU A 166 31.34 50.94 13.38
C GLU A 166 31.18 52.25 14.13
N MET A 167 30.45 52.25 15.25
CA MET A 167 30.22 53.43 16.08
C MET A 167 31.54 53.97 16.69
N ILE A 168 32.40 53.08 17.21
CA ILE A 168 33.73 53.45 17.71
C ILE A 168 34.59 54.02 16.57
N GLN A 169 34.57 53.40 15.39
CA GLN A 169 35.37 53.83 14.24
C GLN A 169 34.91 55.18 13.67
N GLN A 170 33.61 55.48 13.71
CA GLN A 170 33.08 56.80 13.35
C GLN A 170 33.49 57.88 14.35
N ASN A 171 33.49 57.56 15.65
CA ASN A 171 33.94 58.50 16.69
C ASN A 171 35.46 58.75 16.66
N MET A 172 36.26 57.78 16.22
CA MET A 172 37.71 57.94 16.05
C MET A 172 38.12 58.75 14.81
N LYS A 173 37.19 58.95 13.86
CA LYS A 173 37.43 59.73 12.63
C LYS A 173 37.00 61.20 12.76
N LYS A 174 36.45 61.60 13.91
CA LYS A 174 36.29 62.99 14.32
C LYS A 174 37.51 63.43 15.11
#